data_AF-A0AAV1QHA4-F1
#
_entry.id   AF-A0AAV1QHA4-F1
#
_cell.length_a   1.000
_cell.length_b   1.000
_cell.length_c   1.000
_cell.angle_alpha   90.00
_cell.angle_beta   90.00
_cell.angle_gamma   90.00
#
_symmetry.space_group_name_H-M   'P 1'
#
loop_
_entity.id
_entity.type
_entity.pdbx_description
1 polymer ?
#
loop_
_entity_poly.entity_id
_entity_poly.type
_entity_poly.pdbx_seq_one_letter_code
_entity_poly.pdbx_strand_id
1 'polypeptide(L)'
;MLSCHRASDPIITDVDVLYDYNNDDDNLWMSNGSLPFCSSTSPPSASSCVVCVKQGVYAVCGHLMQAVKLMMEASGRQIEIIKSATVQSATESPAINPDTTGQWPIIIPILLILLLFLLMGYCIFKRNCNTSEPKIKVEKNGDTFYLNIPAADIVKPEAEVQSGKKEAAARLNVPDANADEQESKAVN
;
A
#
# COMPACT_ATOMS: atom_id res chain seq x y z
N MET A 1 21.61 -11.53 3.92
CA MET A 1 21.41 -10.18 3.34
C MET A 1 21.82 -9.16 4.38
N LEU A 2 22.42 -8.05 3.94
CA LEU A 2 22.80 -6.93 4.80
C LEU A 2 21.66 -5.91 4.81
N SER A 3 21.33 -5.36 5.96
CA SER A 3 20.40 -4.23 6.07
C SER A 3 21.14 -2.98 6.54
N CYS A 4 20.77 -1.84 5.96
CA CYS A 4 21.35 -0.55 6.31
C CYS A 4 20.24 0.36 6.82
N HIS A 5 20.48 0.98 7.96
CA HIS A 5 19.55 1.85 8.65
C HIS A 5 20.27 3.16 8.98
N ARG A 6 19.54 4.27 8.94
CA ARG A 6 20.06 5.61 9.26
C ARG A 6 19.29 6.17 10.43
N ALA A 7 19.98 6.80 11.38
CA ALA A 7 19.34 7.54 12.45
C ALA A 7 18.36 8.58 11.89
N SER A 8 17.17 8.71 12.50
CA SER A 8 16.17 9.69 12.10
C SER A 8 16.63 11.12 12.39
N ASP A 9 17.43 11.31 13.44
CA ASP A 9 18.04 12.58 13.79
C ASP A 9 19.34 12.79 12.98
N PRO A 10 19.39 13.75 12.04
CA PRO A 10 20.57 13.99 11.23
C PRO A 10 21.69 14.73 11.96
N ILE A 11 21.41 15.31 13.13
CA ILE A 11 22.38 16.10 13.93
C ILE A 11 23.19 15.19 14.85
N ILE A 12 22.73 13.97 15.06
CA ILE A 12 23.37 13.03 15.97
C ILE A 12 24.74 12.60 15.46
N THR A 13 25.72 12.57 16.37
CA THR A 13 27.12 12.23 16.06
C THR A 13 27.65 11.10 16.93
N ASP A 14 26.97 10.84 18.04
CA ASP A 14 27.28 9.88 19.07
C ASP A 14 26.09 8.94 19.24
N VAL A 15 26.37 7.66 19.46
CA VAL A 15 25.38 6.64 19.80
C VAL A 15 26.06 5.71 20.78
N ASP A 16 25.39 5.44 21.88
CA ASP A 16 25.88 4.59 22.96
C ASP A 16 25.49 3.13 22.72
N VAL A 17 24.26 2.90 22.25
CA VAL A 17 23.68 1.56 22.13
C VAL A 17 22.78 1.46 20.89
N LEU A 18 22.78 0.28 20.28
CA LEU A 18 21.78 -0.17 19.31
C LEU A 18 21.14 -1.45 19.83
N TYR A 19 19.82 -1.50 19.86
CA TYR A 19 19.08 -2.65 20.39
C TYR A 19 17.81 -2.91 19.59
N ASP A 20 17.21 -4.08 19.80
CA ASP A 20 15.87 -4.41 19.32
C ASP A 20 14.85 -3.93 20.35
N TYR A 21 13.98 -3.01 19.97
CA TYR A 21 12.90 -2.52 20.82
C TYR A 21 11.97 -3.63 21.34
N ASN A 22 11.87 -4.74 20.61
CA ASN A 22 11.03 -5.87 21.01
C ASN A 22 11.76 -6.88 21.91
N ASN A 23 13.08 -6.74 22.07
CA ASN A 23 13.91 -7.64 22.84
C ASN A 23 14.97 -6.86 23.63
N ASP A 24 14.63 -6.52 24.86
CA ASP A 24 15.49 -5.75 25.77
C ASP A 24 16.60 -6.59 26.43
N ASP A 25 16.65 -7.90 26.15
CA ASP A 25 17.59 -8.80 26.84
C ASP A 25 19.04 -8.66 26.33
N ASP A 26 19.26 -8.15 25.11
CA ASP A 26 20.60 -8.02 24.52
C ASP A 26 20.76 -6.83 23.55
N ASN A 27 21.87 -6.10 23.71
CA ASN A 27 22.28 -5.04 22.80
C ASN A 27 22.88 -5.63 21.52
N LEU A 28 22.39 -5.17 20.37
CA LEU A 28 22.90 -5.58 19.05
C LEU A 28 24.26 -4.95 18.73
N TRP A 29 24.52 -3.79 19.32
CA TRP A 29 25.80 -3.11 19.28
C TRP A 29 25.91 -2.14 20.46
N MET A 30 27.11 -1.97 20.99
CA MET A 30 27.41 -1.03 22.07
C MET A 30 28.69 -0.27 21.75
N SER A 31 28.70 1.01 22.05
CA SER A 31 29.81 1.88 21.76
C SER A 31 31.03 1.52 22.60
N ASN A 32 32.18 1.55 21.94
CA ASN A 32 33.51 1.46 22.54
C ASN A 32 34.28 2.79 22.43
N GLY A 33 33.57 3.90 22.16
CA GLY A 33 34.14 5.23 22.04
C GLY A 33 33.63 5.97 20.80
N SER A 34 34.53 6.62 20.06
CA SER A 34 34.15 7.33 18.84
C SER A 34 33.72 6.37 17.72
N LEU A 35 32.62 6.69 17.05
CA LEU A 35 32.12 5.91 15.93
C LEU A 35 33.11 5.90 14.75
N PRO A 36 33.41 4.73 14.16
CA PRO A 36 34.26 4.65 12.98
C PRO A 36 33.55 5.18 11.74
N PHE A 37 34.31 5.57 10.71
CA PHE A 37 33.72 5.93 9.42
C PHE A 37 33.16 4.68 8.72
N CYS A 38 31.99 4.81 8.09
CA CYS A 38 31.37 3.68 7.38
C CYS A 38 32.23 3.10 6.26
N SER A 39 33.11 3.90 5.65
CA SER A 39 34.09 3.44 4.64
C SER A 39 35.20 2.55 5.20
N SER A 40 35.46 2.65 6.51
CA SER A 40 36.49 1.88 7.20
C SER A 40 35.95 0.62 7.87
N THR A 41 34.64 0.39 7.80
CA THR A 41 34.00 -0.68 8.56
C THR A 41 33.69 -1.88 7.68
N SER A 42 34.01 -3.08 8.17
CA SER A 42 33.70 -4.33 7.49
C SER A 42 32.24 -4.73 7.73
N PRO A 43 31.61 -5.46 6.80
CA PRO A 43 30.27 -5.98 7.01
C PRO A 43 30.21 -6.85 8.28
N PRO A 44 29.22 -6.64 9.17
CA PRO A 44 29.01 -7.47 10.35
C PRO A 44 28.63 -8.91 10.00
N SER A 45 28.84 -9.83 10.93
CA SER A 45 28.39 -11.22 10.84
C SER A 45 26.86 -11.32 10.96
N ALA A 46 26.31 -12.51 10.69
CA ALA A 46 24.88 -12.76 10.89
C ALA A 46 24.45 -12.42 12.33
N SER A 47 23.20 -11.96 12.51
CA SER A 47 22.64 -11.54 13.80
C SER A 47 23.44 -10.48 14.57
N SER A 48 24.34 -9.74 13.92
CA SER A 48 25.09 -8.66 14.55
C SER A 48 24.95 -7.36 13.78
N CYS A 49 25.19 -6.25 14.47
CA CYS A 49 25.17 -4.93 13.90
C CYS A 49 26.45 -4.17 14.21
N VAL A 50 26.70 -3.17 13.40
CA VAL A 50 27.81 -2.23 13.50
C VAL A 50 27.25 -0.85 13.29
N VAL A 51 27.67 0.10 14.11
CA VAL A 51 27.31 1.51 13.97
C VAL A 51 28.52 2.30 13.46
N CYS A 52 28.29 3.19 12.50
CA CYS A 52 29.33 3.98 11.86
C CYS A 52 28.82 5.37 11.46
N VAL A 53 29.76 6.30 11.22
CA VAL A 53 29.48 7.69 10.83
C VAL A 53 29.84 7.95 9.36
N LYS A 54 29.00 8.75 8.69
CA LYS A 54 29.30 9.34 7.37
C LYS A 54 28.78 10.78 7.31
N GLN A 55 27.57 10.98 6.78
CA GLN A 55 26.81 12.25 6.79
C GLN A 55 25.79 12.31 7.94
N GLY A 56 25.96 11.40 8.90
CA GLY A 56 25.03 11.05 9.96
C GLY A 56 25.40 9.65 10.47
N VAL A 57 24.65 9.16 11.44
CA VAL A 57 24.89 7.84 12.03
C VAL A 57 24.08 6.76 11.30
N TYR A 58 24.75 5.66 11.01
CA TYR A 58 24.19 4.50 10.32
C TYR A 58 24.40 3.24 11.15
N ALA A 59 23.39 2.37 11.17
CA ALA A 59 23.51 0.99 11.60
C ALA A 59 23.53 0.08 10.37
N VAL A 60 24.59 -0.72 10.28
CA VAL A 60 24.74 -1.78 9.30
C VAL A 60 24.54 -3.08 10.05
N CYS A 61 23.56 -3.89 9.65
CA CYS A 61 23.24 -5.14 10.31
C CYS A 61 23.37 -6.31 9.34
N GLY A 62 23.93 -7.41 9.84
CA GLY A 62 23.90 -8.70 9.18
C GLY A 62 22.48 -9.25 9.13
N HIS A 63 22.32 -10.49 8.67
CA HIS A 63 21.00 -11.14 8.61
C HIS A 63 20.34 -11.14 10.00
N LEU A 64 19.42 -10.21 10.25
CA LEU A 64 18.56 -10.17 11.43
C LEU A 64 17.33 -11.05 11.15
N MET A 65 16.84 -11.75 12.16
CA MET A 65 15.58 -12.50 12.07
C MET A 65 14.44 -11.52 11.73
N GLN A 66 13.38 -12.01 11.06
CA GLN A 66 12.33 -11.12 10.56
C GLN A 66 11.58 -10.41 11.70
N ALA A 67 11.29 -9.11 11.49
CA ALA A 67 10.54 -8.19 12.37
C ALA A 67 11.28 -7.58 13.59
N VAL A 68 12.60 -7.39 13.50
CA VAL A 68 13.36 -6.58 14.48
C VAL A 68 13.02 -5.09 14.34
N LYS A 69 12.60 -4.45 15.43
CA LYS A 69 12.38 -3.00 15.48
C LYS A 69 13.61 -2.36 16.12
N LEU A 70 14.57 -1.99 15.28
CA LEU A 70 15.83 -1.44 15.78
C LEU A 70 15.62 -0.03 16.38
N MET A 71 16.32 0.27 17.47
CA MET A 71 16.39 1.60 18.10
C MET A 71 17.84 1.94 18.46
N MET A 72 18.19 3.23 18.37
CA MET A 72 19.46 3.75 18.86
C MET A 72 19.24 4.52 20.16
N GLU A 73 20.24 4.51 21.04
CA GLU A 73 20.30 5.40 22.20
C GLU A 73 21.55 6.27 22.11
N ALA A 74 21.39 7.57 22.31
CA ALA A 74 22.49 8.52 22.42
C ALA A 74 22.21 9.49 23.55
N SER A 75 23.15 9.62 24.48
CA SER A 75 23.05 10.54 25.62
C SER A 75 21.73 10.35 26.40
N GLY A 76 21.29 9.10 26.56
CA GLY A 76 20.05 8.75 27.28
C GLY A 76 18.75 9.03 26.53
N ARG A 77 18.81 9.38 25.23
CA ARG A 77 17.65 9.61 24.37
C ARG A 77 17.52 8.48 23.36
N GLN A 78 16.29 8.02 23.15
CA GLN A 78 15.97 7.04 22.11
C GLN A 78 15.81 7.74 20.76
N ILE A 79 16.44 7.19 19.73
CA ILE A 79 16.40 7.66 18.35
C ILE A 79 15.90 6.52 17.46
N GLU A 80 14.86 6.83 16.69
CA GLU A 80 14.32 5.91 15.71
C GLU A 80 15.28 5.77 14.52
N ILE A 81 15.29 4.58 13.90
CA ILE A 81 16.12 4.31 12.74
C ILE A 81 15.27 3.97 11.54
N ILE A 82 15.58 4.64 10.43
CA ILE A 82 14.86 4.55 9.18
C ILE A 82 15.65 3.62 8.27
N LYS A 83 14.96 2.68 7.59
CA LYS A 83 15.60 1.80 6.61
C LYS A 83 16.18 2.67 5.48
N SER A 84 17.50 2.67 5.34
CA SER A 84 18.19 3.43 4.31
C SER A 84 18.38 2.53 3.11
N ALA A 85 17.91 2.99 1.93
CA ALA A 85 18.24 2.38 0.66
C ALA A 85 19.73 2.61 0.37
N THR A 86 20.59 1.79 0.96
CA THR A 86 21.98 1.48 0.59
C THR A 86 23.06 2.57 0.71
N VAL A 87 24.10 2.26 1.50
CA VAL A 87 25.49 2.53 1.11
C VAL A 87 25.96 1.27 0.36
N GLN A 88 25.75 1.24 -0.96
CA GLN A 88 26.22 0.15 -1.81
C GLN A 88 27.73 0.31 -2.04
N SER A 89 28.52 -0.64 -1.53
CA SER A 89 29.78 -0.98 -2.20
C SER A 89 29.42 -1.53 -3.58
N ALA A 90 30.07 -0.97 -4.60
CA ALA A 90 29.88 -1.29 -6.00
C ALA A 90 30.05 -2.80 -6.27
N THR A 91 28.98 -3.45 -6.72
CA THR A 91 29.05 -4.58 -7.66
C THR A 91 27.71 -4.60 -8.41
N GLU A 92 27.80 -4.40 -9.72
CA GLU A 92 26.68 -4.35 -10.66
C GLU A 92 25.80 -5.60 -10.60
N SER A 93 24.48 -5.42 -10.50
CA SER A 93 23.48 -6.10 -11.33
C SER A 93 22.08 -5.54 -11.02
N PRO A 94 21.20 -5.31 -12.02
CA PRO A 94 19.89 -4.71 -11.79
C PRO A 94 18.90 -5.79 -11.34
N ALA A 95 18.79 -6.00 -10.03
CA ALA A 95 17.66 -6.74 -9.49
C ALA A 95 16.51 -5.77 -9.23
N ILE A 96 15.58 -5.76 -10.19
CA ILE A 96 14.24 -5.18 -10.08
C ILE A 96 13.62 -5.69 -8.77
N ASN A 97 13.53 -4.84 -7.75
CA ASN A 97 12.71 -5.09 -6.58
C ASN A 97 11.34 -4.41 -6.78
N PRO A 98 10.25 -5.16 -7.01
CA PRO A 98 8.95 -4.70 -6.61
C PRO A 98 8.88 -4.83 -5.08
N ASP A 99 9.16 -3.75 -4.36
CA ASP A 99 8.90 -3.63 -2.93
C ASP A 99 7.38 -3.76 -2.68
N THR A 100 6.92 -5.01 -2.54
CA THR A 100 5.55 -5.36 -2.20
C THR A 100 5.51 -5.69 -0.71
N THR A 101 5.84 -4.73 0.15
CA THR A 101 5.65 -4.86 1.60
C THR A 101 5.00 -3.58 2.14
N GLY A 102 3.73 -3.43 1.81
CA GLY A 102 2.84 -2.39 2.34
C GLY A 102 1.36 -2.59 1.99
N GLN A 103 0.95 -3.74 1.41
CA GLN A 103 -0.42 -3.98 0.93
C GLN A 103 -1.14 -5.17 1.59
N TRP A 104 -0.52 -5.85 2.56
CA TRP A 104 -1.20 -6.90 3.32
C TRP A 104 -2.49 -6.45 4.05
N PRO A 105 -2.66 -5.18 4.49
CA PRO A 105 -3.95 -4.75 5.04
C PRO A 105 -5.02 -4.46 3.97
N ILE A 106 -4.68 -4.46 2.66
CA ILE A 106 -5.63 -4.19 1.55
C ILE A 106 -6.10 -5.49 0.89
N ILE A 107 -5.29 -6.55 0.90
CA ILE A 107 -5.67 -7.83 0.29
C ILE A 107 -6.84 -8.48 1.04
N ILE A 108 -6.85 -8.39 2.38
CA ILE A 108 -7.90 -8.96 3.23
C ILE A 108 -9.30 -8.38 2.92
N PRO A 109 -9.51 -7.04 2.86
CA PRO A 109 -10.82 -6.50 2.50
C PRO A 109 -11.22 -6.80 1.06
N ILE A 110 -10.28 -6.81 0.10
CA ILE A 110 -10.58 -7.18 -1.30
C ILE A 110 -11.07 -8.62 -1.40
N LEU A 111 -10.44 -9.55 -0.67
CA LEU A 111 -10.79 -10.96 -0.68
C LEU A 111 -12.18 -11.19 -0.05
N LEU A 112 -12.52 -10.46 1.02
CA LEU A 112 -13.86 -10.47 1.62
C LEU A 112 -14.93 -9.91 0.66
N ILE A 113 -14.63 -8.81 -0.04
CA ILE A 113 -15.55 -8.22 -1.02
C ILE A 113 -15.79 -9.18 -2.20
N LEU A 114 -14.74 -9.81 -2.72
CA LEU A 114 -14.85 -10.84 -3.77
C LEU A 114 -15.70 -12.03 -3.33
N LEU A 115 -15.50 -12.51 -2.09
CA LEU A 115 -16.30 -13.60 -1.53
C LEU A 115 -17.79 -13.22 -1.46
N LEU A 116 -18.13 -12.00 -1.04
CA LEU A 116 -19.52 -11.50 -1.02
C LEU A 116 -20.13 -11.46 -2.42
N PHE A 117 -19.40 -10.98 -3.44
CA PHE A 117 -19.88 -10.99 -4.81
C PHE A 117 -20.13 -12.39 -5.35
N LEU A 118 -19.27 -13.36 -5.03
CA LEU A 118 -19.46 -14.75 -5.43
C LEU A 118 -20.68 -15.37 -4.74
N LEU A 119 -20.92 -15.08 -3.46
CA LEU A 119 -22.10 -15.55 -2.74
C LEU A 119 -23.39 -14.92 -3.30
N MET A 120 -23.38 -13.61 -3.59
CA MET A 120 -24.51 -12.92 -4.21
C MET A 120 -24.78 -13.44 -5.63
N GLY A 121 -23.73 -13.59 -6.44
CA GLY A 121 -23.80 -14.16 -7.78
C GLY A 121 -24.31 -15.60 -7.76
N TYR A 122 -23.83 -16.43 -6.83
CA TYR A 122 -24.33 -17.80 -6.64
C TYR A 122 -25.80 -17.81 -6.21
N CYS A 123 -26.23 -16.91 -5.31
CA CYS A 123 -27.63 -16.79 -4.91
C CYS A 123 -28.53 -16.37 -6.08
N ILE A 124 -28.09 -15.43 -6.91
CA ILE A 124 -28.84 -14.97 -8.09
C ILE A 124 -28.86 -16.06 -9.16
N PHE A 125 -27.72 -16.71 -9.45
CA PHE A 125 -27.63 -17.80 -10.42
C PHE A 125 -28.48 -18.99 -9.99
N LYS A 126 -28.43 -19.38 -8.71
CA LYS A 126 -29.28 -20.45 -8.15
C LYS A 126 -30.76 -20.07 -8.19
N ARG A 127 -31.12 -18.80 -7.99
CA ARG A 127 -32.50 -18.32 -8.18
C ARG A 127 -32.92 -18.36 -9.64
N ASN A 128 -32.05 -17.99 -10.58
CA ASN A 128 -32.34 -18.01 -12.01
C ASN A 128 -32.36 -19.42 -12.62
N CYS A 129 -31.57 -20.36 -12.10
CA CYS A 129 -31.66 -21.78 -12.48
C CYS A 129 -32.90 -22.47 -11.92
N ASN A 130 -33.53 -21.88 -10.88
CA ASN A 130 -34.83 -22.33 -10.37
C ASN A 130 -36.00 -21.62 -11.05
N THR A 131 -35.75 -20.63 -11.93
CA THR A 131 -36.79 -20.07 -12.80
C THR A 131 -36.98 -21.04 -13.96
N SER A 132 -37.79 -22.04 -13.68
CA SER A 132 -38.48 -22.93 -14.60
C SER A 132 -38.79 -22.29 -15.95
N GLU A 133 -38.61 -23.10 -17.00
CA GLU A 133 -39.04 -22.92 -18.39
C GLU A 133 -40.20 -21.94 -18.57
N PRO A 134 -40.15 -21.02 -19.55
CA PRO A 134 -41.29 -20.15 -19.88
C PRO A 134 -42.45 -21.01 -20.40
N LYS A 135 -43.31 -21.44 -19.49
CA LYS A 135 -44.58 -22.10 -19.80
C LYS A 135 -45.57 -21.04 -20.26
N ILE A 136 -45.63 -20.80 -21.57
CA ILE A 136 -46.69 -19.98 -22.15
C ILE A 136 -47.99 -20.76 -22.00
N LYS A 137 -48.89 -20.26 -21.16
CA LYS A 137 -50.24 -20.80 -20.99
C LYS A 137 -51.08 -20.37 -22.20
N VAL A 138 -51.42 -21.30 -23.07
CA VAL A 138 -52.40 -21.06 -24.14
C VAL A 138 -53.69 -21.75 -23.73
N GLU A 139 -54.75 -20.96 -23.55
CA GLU A 139 -56.08 -21.44 -23.20
C GLU A 139 -56.97 -21.38 -24.44
N LYS A 140 -57.42 -22.55 -24.91
CA LYS A 140 -58.32 -22.64 -26.08
C LYS A 140 -59.41 -23.64 -25.77
N ASN A 141 -60.67 -23.19 -25.82
CA ASN A 141 -61.86 -24.00 -25.54
C ASN A 141 -61.85 -24.70 -24.18
N GLY A 142 -61.44 -24.02 -23.10
CA GLY A 142 -61.54 -24.53 -21.73
C GLY A 142 -60.44 -25.50 -21.30
N ASP A 143 -59.60 -25.97 -22.23
CA ASP A 143 -58.44 -26.80 -21.90
C ASP A 143 -57.14 -25.99 -21.92
N THR A 144 -56.30 -26.21 -20.91
CA THR A 144 -55.00 -25.54 -20.73
C THR A 144 -53.88 -26.44 -21.22
N PHE A 145 -53.09 -25.95 -22.19
CA PHE A 145 -51.90 -26.65 -22.68
C PHE A 145 -50.62 -25.87 -22.41
N TYR A 146 -49.53 -26.59 -22.17
CA TYR A 146 -48.19 -26.04 -22.00
C TYR A 146 -47.31 -26.48 -23.17
N LEU A 147 -46.81 -25.53 -23.95
CA LEU A 147 -45.91 -25.79 -25.07
C LEU A 147 -44.47 -25.43 -24.69
N ASN A 148 -43.56 -26.39 -24.82
CA ASN A 148 -42.12 -26.15 -24.73
C ASN A 148 -41.62 -25.74 -26.12
N ILE A 149 -41.26 -24.47 -26.29
CA ILE A 149 -40.70 -23.95 -27.55
C ILE A 149 -39.17 -23.87 -27.41
N PRO A 150 -38.38 -24.60 -28.22
CA PRO A 150 -36.93 -24.44 -28.27
C PRO A 150 -36.56 -23.09 -28.90
N ALA A 151 -35.54 -22.43 -28.35
CA ALA A 151 -35.19 -21.01 -28.55
C ALA A 151 -34.72 -20.58 -29.96
N ALA A 152 -34.94 -21.37 -31.01
CA ALA A 152 -34.35 -21.15 -32.33
C ALA A 152 -35.12 -20.16 -33.24
N ASP A 153 -36.37 -19.78 -32.92
CA ASP A 153 -37.24 -19.01 -33.84
C ASP A 153 -37.66 -17.62 -33.32
N ILE A 154 -36.76 -16.87 -32.67
CA ILE A 154 -37.02 -15.45 -32.37
C ILE A 154 -36.39 -14.59 -33.46
N VAL A 155 -37.14 -14.37 -34.55
CA VAL A 155 -36.85 -13.35 -35.56
C VAL A 155 -37.04 -11.97 -34.90
N LYS A 156 -35.93 -11.23 -34.80
CA LYS A 156 -35.85 -9.87 -34.25
C LYS A 156 -36.42 -8.85 -35.26
N PRO A 157 -37.48 -8.09 -34.95
CA PRO A 157 -37.87 -6.96 -35.77
C PRO A 157 -36.93 -5.78 -35.54
N GLU A 158 -36.46 -5.27 -36.66
CA GLU A 158 -35.69 -4.04 -36.86
C GLU A 158 -36.58 -2.82 -36.52
N ALA A 159 -36.10 -1.93 -35.67
CA ALA A 159 -36.71 -0.63 -35.43
C ALA A 159 -35.63 0.45 -35.49
N GLU A 160 -35.57 1.11 -36.64
CA GLU A 160 -35.01 2.45 -36.82
C GLU A 160 -35.78 3.49 -35.99
N VAL A 161 -35.15 4.67 -35.88
CA VAL A 161 -35.72 6.04 -35.86
C VAL A 161 -35.27 6.90 -34.67
N GLN A 162 -34.18 7.63 -34.94
CA GLN A 162 -34.00 9.09 -34.88
C GLN A 162 -34.27 9.93 -33.60
N SER A 163 -33.20 10.65 -33.23
CA SER A 163 -33.03 12.12 -33.26
C SER A 163 -33.83 13.03 -32.32
N GLY A 164 -33.09 13.90 -31.61
CA GLY A 164 -33.58 15.12 -30.95
C GLY A 164 -32.66 15.54 -29.79
N LYS A 165 -31.54 16.22 -30.03
CA LYS A 165 -31.38 17.69 -29.97
C LYS A 165 -31.97 18.35 -28.72
N LYS A 166 -31.11 18.90 -27.85
CA LYS A 166 -31.24 20.25 -27.26
C LYS A 166 -29.96 20.70 -26.55
N GLU A 167 -29.47 21.84 -27.02
CA GLU A 167 -28.48 22.73 -26.41
C GLU A 167 -29.01 23.37 -25.12
N ALA A 168 -28.12 23.64 -24.16
CA ALA A 168 -28.14 24.79 -23.25
C ALA A 168 -26.76 24.86 -22.56
N ALA A 169 -25.88 25.80 -22.91
CA ALA A 169 -25.86 27.21 -22.52
C ALA A 169 -24.83 27.45 -21.41
N ALA A 170 -23.82 28.23 -21.76
CA ALA A 170 -22.72 28.71 -20.95
C ALA A 170 -23.19 29.61 -19.79
N ARG A 171 -22.44 29.62 -18.68
CA ARG A 171 -22.11 30.86 -17.95
C ARG A 171 -20.73 30.76 -17.30
N LEU A 172 -19.83 31.54 -17.89
CA LEU A 172 -18.63 32.13 -17.30
C LEU A 172 -19.03 32.88 -16.02
N ASN A 173 -18.30 32.71 -14.92
CA ASN A 173 -18.26 33.68 -13.83
C ASN A 173 -16.87 33.68 -13.18
N VAL A 174 -16.07 34.66 -13.58
CA VAL A 174 -14.93 35.30 -12.90
C VAL A 174 -15.32 36.78 -12.97
N PRO A 175 -15.27 37.59 -11.91
CA PRO A 175 -14.03 37.99 -11.22
C PRO A 175 -14.27 38.22 -9.70
N ASP A 176 -13.45 38.82 -8.84
CA ASP A 176 -12.37 39.78 -8.98
C ASP A 176 -11.53 39.86 -7.69
N ALA A 177 -10.48 40.67 -7.77
CA ALA A 177 -9.34 40.89 -6.90
C ALA A 177 -9.58 41.47 -5.48
N ASN A 178 -8.43 41.75 -4.85
CA ASN A 178 -8.15 42.55 -3.64
C ASN A 178 -8.45 41.88 -2.29
N ALA A 179 -7.73 42.17 -1.22
CA ALA A 179 -6.46 42.80 -0.89
C ALA A 179 -6.44 42.68 0.65
N ASP A 180 -5.28 42.50 1.28
CA ASP A 180 -4.88 43.37 2.40
C ASP A 180 -3.62 42.83 3.08
N GLU A 181 -2.62 43.66 2.90
CA GLU A 181 -1.49 43.98 3.75
C GLU A 181 -1.94 44.22 5.20
N GLN A 182 -1.32 43.55 6.17
CA GLN A 182 -1.10 44.16 7.48
C GLN A 182 0.24 43.79 8.11
N GLU A 183 0.93 44.89 8.40
CA GLU A 183 2.18 45.14 9.08
C GLU A 183 2.08 44.92 10.60
N SER A 184 3.25 44.88 11.28
CA SER A 184 3.47 45.20 12.71
C SER A 184 3.11 44.08 13.72
N LYS A 185 3.81 43.85 14.84
CA LYS A 185 4.75 44.68 15.60
C LYS A 185 5.49 43.81 16.64
N ALA A 186 6.73 44.18 16.92
CA ALA A 186 7.53 43.68 18.04
C ALA A 186 6.91 44.02 19.41
N VAL A 187 7.06 43.13 20.40
CA VAL A 187 6.96 43.45 21.84
C VAL A 187 7.92 42.55 22.64
N ASN A 188 8.88 43.22 23.32
CA ASN A 188 9.73 42.87 24.47
C ASN A 188 10.46 41.52 24.55
#